data_AF-A0A3Q0CGJ9-F1
#
_entry.id   AF-A0A3Q0CGJ9-F1
#
_cell.length_a   1.000
_cell.length_b   1.000
_cell.length_c   1.000
_cell.angle_alpha   90.00
_cell.angle_beta   90.00
_cell.angle_gamma   90.00
#
_symmetry.space_group_name_H-M   'P 1'
#
loop_
_entity.id
_entity.type
_entity.pdbx_description
1 polymer ?
#
loop_
_entity_poly.entity_id
_entity_poly.type
_entity_poly.pdbx_seq_one_letter_code
_entity_poly.pdbx_strand_id
1 'polypeptide(L)'
;MLSDEMETEKNIEGCNFSGFKPNELTQLPRHLDAKQIYLFVLRNNNFKENMVKFWRTHILSDCSIALLHDSFWWWFLHKFKPDRRDQDSLFDRLAESYVSLFLRIPHKKKDAFFQVYPDCLAQAIYAAFQESFPESSYLFNNEFKEDLGNTIFLWLSGLKPQTGFWTQWKLKELCTTTIHGCRRAPLKSVKKRLISSQERIAATIDFNME
;
A
#
# COMPACT_ATOMS: atom_id res chain seq x y z
N MET A 1 -23.63 7.26 -25.15
CA MET A 1 -22.93 8.06 -24.12
C MET A 1 -22.81 7.19 -22.89
N LEU A 2 -21.73 6.43 -22.82
CA LEU A 2 -21.37 5.66 -21.63
C LEU A 2 -20.32 6.50 -20.91
N SER A 3 -20.68 6.85 -19.68
CA SER A 3 -19.95 7.68 -18.72
C SER A 3 -18.45 7.44 -18.77
N ASP A 4 -17.69 8.53 -18.89
CA ASP A 4 -16.31 8.62 -18.44
C ASP A 4 -16.23 8.04 -17.03
N GLU A 5 -15.78 6.79 -16.93
CA GLU A 5 -15.33 6.22 -15.67
C GLU A 5 -14.31 7.20 -15.12
N MET A 6 -14.63 7.84 -13.99
CA MET A 6 -13.73 8.68 -13.21
C MET A 6 -12.32 8.12 -13.34
N GLU A 7 -11.45 8.79 -14.11
CA GLU A 7 -10.04 8.42 -14.14
C GLU A 7 -9.53 8.62 -12.72
N THR A 8 -9.52 7.53 -11.95
CA THR A 8 -9.01 7.54 -10.58
C THR A 8 -7.60 8.07 -10.65
N GLU A 9 -7.32 9.15 -9.91
CA GLU A 9 -6.05 9.85 -9.98
C GLU A 9 -4.89 8.87 -9.78
N LYS A 10 -4.05 8.76 -10.81
CA LYS A 10 -2.92 7.83 -10.87
C LYS A 10 -1.67 8.41 -10.21
N ASN A 11 -1.75 9.66 -9.77
CA ASN A 11 -0.72 10.39 -9.04
C ASN A 11 -1.12 10.52 -7.56
N ILE A 12 -0.13 10.70 -6.69
CA ILE A 12 -0.36 10.82 -5.25
C ILE A 12 -0.87 12.20 -4.83
N GLU A 13 -0.57 13.24 -5.62
CA GLU A 13 -0.90 14.63 -5.33
C GLU A 13 -2.41 14.89 -5.39
N GLY A 14 -3.07 14.31 -6.40
CA GLY A 14 -4.52 14.37 -6.55
C GLY A 14 -5.23 13.62 -5.42
N CYS A 15 -4.72 12.46 -5.02
CA CYS A 15 -5.40 11.58 -4.09
C CYS A 15 -5.76 12.27 -2.77
N ASN A 16 -7.00 12.13 -2.32
CA ASN A 16 -7.46 12.70 -1.05
C ASN A 16 -7.92 11.60 -0.09
N PHE A 17 -7.63 11.80 1.18
CA PHE A 17 -8.23 11.03 2.26
C PHE A 17 -9.63 11.61 2.55
N SER A 18 -10.66 10.77 2.58
CA SER A 18 -12.05 11.21 2.79
C SER A 18 -12.42 11.49 4.25
N GLY A 19 -11.44 11.43 5.15
CA GLY A 19 -11.62 11.59 6.59
C GLY A 19 -11.83 10.26 7.31
N PHE A 20 -11.50 10.23 8.61
CA PHE A 20 -11.71 9.05 9.44
C PHE A 20 -13.20 8.83 9.74
N LYS A 21 -13.63 7.57 9.65
CA LYS A 21 -14.97 7.12 10.06
C LYS A 21 -14.83 5.97 11.06
N PRO A 22 -15.39 6.05 12.29
CA PRO A 22 -15.16 5.03 13.32
C PRO A 22 -15.55 3.61 12.89
N ASN A 23 -16.72 3.46 12.25
CA ASN A 23 -17.33 2.16 11.96
C ASN A 23 -17.10 1.66 10.52
N GLU A 24 -16.23 2.32 9.75
CA GLU A 24 -16.01 1.99 8.35
C GLU A 24 -14.53 2.17 7.98
N LEU A 25 -13.97 1.20 7.25
CA LEU A 25 -12.63 1.34 6.67
C LEU A 25 -12.68 2.27 5.46
N THR A 26 -11.77 3.23 5.40
CA THR A 26 -11.60 4.04 4.21
C THR A 26 -11.06 3.17 3.08
N GLN A 27 -11.79 3.11 1.97
CA GLN A 27 -11.42 2.28 0.82
C GLN A 27 -10.04 2.66 0.27
N LEU A 28 -9.26 1.68 -0.19
CA LEU A 28 -7.99 1.97 -0.85
C LEU A 28 -8.27 2.72 -2.17
N PRO A 29 -7.36 3.62 -2.60
CA PRO A 29 -7.49 4.28 -3.89
C PRO A 29 -7.68 3.27 -5.02
N ARG A 30 -8.38 3.66 -6.07
CA ARG A 30 -8.67 2.81 -7.24
C ARG A 30 -9.45 1.53 -6.90
N HIS A 31 -10.16 1.50 -5.77
CA HIS A 31 -10.95 0.36 -5.29
C HIS A 31 -10.12 -0.94 -5.19
N LEU A 32 -8.85 -0.81 -4.80
CA LEU A 32 -7.98 -1.98 -4.65
C LEU A 32 -8.51 -2.91 -3.56
N ASP A 33 -8.53 -4.21 -3.88
CA ASP A 33 -8.92 -5.26 -2.94
C ASP A 33 -7.71 -5.66 -2.08
N ALA A 34 -7.80 -5.35 -0.78
CA ALA A 34 -6.82 -5.73 0.25
C ALA A 34 -6.52 -7.24 0.26
N LYS A 35 -7.53 -8.10 0.04
CA LYS A 35 -7.33 -9.56 -0.01
C LYS A 35 -6.47 -9.95 -1.21
N GLN A 36 -6.67 -9.32 -2.37
CA GLN A 36 -5.84 -9.59 -3.56
C GLN A 36 -4.40 -9.12 -3.36
N ILE A 37 -4.20 -7.97 -2.72
CA ILE A 37 -2.87 -7.48 -2.35
C ILE A 37 -2.17 -8.49 -1.43
N TYR A 38 -2.84 -8.96 -0.38
CA TYR A 38 -2.26 -9.96 0.50
C TYR A 38 -2.00 -11.30 -0.19
N LEU A 39 -2.89 -11.75 -1.07
CA LEU A 39 -2.67 -12.96 -1.86
C LEU A 39 -1.44 -12.83 -2.75
N PHE A 40 -1.19 -11.65 -3.33
CA PHE A 40 0.01 -11.37 -4.09
C PHE A 40 1.27 -11.46 -3.22
N VAL A 41 1.27 -10.86 -2.03
CA VAL A 41 2.39 -10.95 -1.07
C VAL A 41 2.64 -12.40 -0.64
N LEU A 42 1.58 -13.13 -0.29
CA LEU A 42 1.66 -14.53 0.14
C LEU A 42 2.22 -15.46 -0.93
N ARG A 43 1.87 -15.25 -2.21
CA ARG A 43 2.38 -16.04 -3.34
C ARG A 43 3.87 -15.79 -3.59
N ASN A 44 4.31 -14.56 -3.37
CA ASN A 44 5.69 -14.15 -3.60
C ASN A 44 6.62 -14.50 -2.42
N ASN A 45 6.06 -14.76 -1.24
CA ASN A 45 6.80 -15.27 -0.10
C ASN A 45 6.88 -16.81 -0.15
N ASN A 46 8.10 -17.36 -0.05
CA ASN A 46 8.37 -18.80 -0.11
C ASN A 46 8.00 -19.52 1.21
N PHE A 47 6.73 -19.49 1.62
CA PHE A 47 6.29 -20.20 2.83
C PHE A 47 6.23 -21.72 2.60
N LYS A 48 6.58 -22.51 3.63
CA LYS A 48 6.39 -23.98 3.61
C LYS A 48 4.89 -24.31 3.47
N GLU A 49 4.55 -25.33 2.68
CA GLU A 49 3.17 -25.65 2.29
C GLU A 49 2.21 -25.86 3.48
N ASN A 50 2.68 -26.52 4.54
CA ASN A 50 1.93 -26.72 5.78
C ASN A 50 1.68 -25.42 6.59
N MET A 51 2.49 -24.39 6.35
CA MET A 51 2.34 -23.06 6.92
C MET A 51 1.37 -22.22 6.08
N VAL A 52 1.43 -22.31 4.75
CA VAL A 52 0.60 -21.48 3.84
C VAL A 52 -0.87 -21.43 4.25
N LYS A 53 -1.50 -22.56 4.61
CA LYS A 53 -2.93 -22.57 5.00
C LYS A 53 -3.21 -21.75 6.26
N PHE A 54 -2.44 -21.96 7.34
CA PHE A 54 -2.60 -21.23 8.60
C PHE A 54 -2.35 -19.73 8.42
N TRP A 55 -1.26 -19.42 7.73
CA TRP A 55 -0.84 -18.05 7.48
C TRP A 55 -1.86 -17.29 6.64
N ARG A 56 -2.38 -17.94 5.59
CA ARG A 56 -3.44 -17.40 4.73
C ARG A 56 -4.71 -17.09 5.52
N THR A 57 -5.13 -17.95 6.45
CA THR A 57 -6.32 -17.71 7.27
C THR A 57 -6.19 -16.42 8.09
N HIS A 58 -5.05 -16.19 8.73
CA HIS A 58 -4.88 -15.02 9.60
C HIS A 58 -4.52 -13.74 8.83
N ILE A 59 -3.70 -13.83 7.78
CA ILE A 59 -3.33 -12.68 6.92
C ILE A 59 -4.53 -12.18 6.11
N LEU A 60 -5.46 -13.05 5.71
CA LEU A 60 -6.69 -12.64 4.99
C LEU A 60 -7.87 -12.36 5.93
N SER A 61 -7.65 -12.34 7.24
CA SER A 61 -8.70 -12.04 8.22
C SER A 61 -9.08 -10.56 8.20
N ASP A 62 -10.30 -10.25 8.66
CA ASP A 62 -10.79 -8.87 8.68
C ASP A 62 -9.91 -7.94 9.53
N CYS A 63 -9.33 -8.43 10.63
CA CYS A 63 -8.39 -7.66 11.43
C CYS A 63 -7.12 -7.31 10.65
N SER A 64 -6.59 -8.24 9.86
CA SER A 64 -5.42 -7.96 9.02
C SER A 64 -5.75 -7.02 7.86
N ILE A 65 -6.96 -7.13 7.30
CA ILE A 65 -7.44 -6.20 6.27
C ILE A 65 -7.57 -4.78 6.84
N ALA A 66 -8.15 -4.63 8.03
CA ALA A 66 -8.22 -3.35 8.74
C ALA A 66 -6.82 -2.76 8.96
N LEU A 67 -5.87 -3.58 9.44
CA LEU A 67 -4.47 -3.16 9.59
C LEU A 67 -3.86 -2.63 8.28
N LEU A 68 -4.11 -3.28 7.14
CA LEU A 68 -3.63 -2.80 5.85
C LEU A 68 -4.25 -1.44 5.47
N HIS A 69 -5.58 -1.31 5.57
CA HIS A 69 -6.28 -0.07 5.22
C HIS A 69 -5.84 1.10 6.11
N ASP A 70 -5.85 0.91 7.42
CA ASP A 70 -5.52 1.98 8.36
C ASP A 70 -4.04 2.35 8.29
N SER A 71 -3.14 1.36 8.16
CA SER A 71 -1.71 1.65 7.99
C SER A 71 -1.42 2.38 6.67
N PHE A 72 -2.12 2.01 5.59
CA PHE A 72 -1.98 2.70 4.30
C PHE A 72 -2.36 4.18 4.42
N TRP A 73 -3.54 4.47 4.98
CA TRP A 73 -4.02 5.84 5.11
C TRP A 73 -3.23 6.64 6.13
N TRP A 74 -2.83 6.02 7.24
CA TRP A 74 -1.94 6.65 8.22
C TRP A 74 -0.62 7.06 7.55
N TRP A 75 -0.01 6.16 6.79
CA TRP A 75 1.25 6.43 6.09
C TRP A 75 1.08 7.52 5.01
N PHE A 76 -0.03 7.49 4.29
CA PHE A 76 -0.36 8.51 3.30
C PHE A 76 -0.44 9.91 3.94
N LEU A 77 -1.18 10.03 5.04
CA LEU A 77 -1.28 11.30 5.77
C LEU A 77 0.09 11.71 6.32
N HIS A 78 0.83 10.78 6.94
CA HIS A 78 2.14 11.06 7.50
C HIS A 78 3.13 11.63 6.48
N LYS A 79 3.20 11.08 5.27
CA LYS A 79 4.21 11.45 4.25
C LYS A 79 3.74 12.54 3.28
N PHE A 80 2.46 12.62 2.94
CA PHE A 80 1.99 13.44 1.81
C PHE A 80 0.95 14.50 2.17
N LYS A 81 0.03 14.20 3.10
CA LYS A 81 -1.01 15.14 3.53
C LYS A 81 -1.17 15.11 5.06
N PRO A 82 -0.24 15.71 5.83
CA PRO A 82 -0.24 15.57 7.29
C PRO A 82 -1.52 16.11 7.94
N ASP A 83 -2.34 15.19 8.46
CA ASP A 83 -3.40 15.47 9.43
C ASP A 83 -3.17 14.63 10.68
N ARG A 84 -2.84 15.27 11.80
CA ARG A 84 -2.55 14.57 13.06
C ARG A 84 -3.79 13.95 13.68
N ARG A 85 -4.95 14.60 13.58
CA ARG A 85 -6.19 14.12 14.23
C ARG A 85 -6.67 12.83 13.59
N ASP A 86 -6.66 12.80 12.26
CA ASP A 86 -7.01 11.59 11.51
C ASP A 86 -5.94 10.51 11.67
N GLN A 87 -4.65 10.85 11.72
CA GLN A 87 -3.57 9.90 12.04
C GLN A 87 -3.75 9.26 13.42
N ASP A 88 -4.04 10.05 14.45
CA ASP A 88 -4.26 9.54 15.81
C ASP A 88 -5.47 8.58 15.81
N SER A 89 -6.58 8.97 15.16
CA SER A 89 -7.79 8.13 15.06
C SER A 89 -7.56 6.82 14.28
N LEU A 90 -6.80 6.88 13.18
CA LEU A 90 -6.40 5.69 12.42
C LEU A 90 -5.48 4.79 13.24
N PHE A 91 -4.57 5.37 14.01
CA PHE A 91 -3.65 4.60 14.85
C PHE A 91 -4.36 3.89 15.99
N ASP A 92 -5.37 4.51 16.61
CA ASP A 92 -6.20 3.88 17.63
C ASP A 92 -6.92 2.63 17.06
N ARG A 93 -7.57 2.75 15.90
CA ARG A 93 -8.22 1.59 15.24
C ARG A 93 -7.22 0.53 14.77
N LEU A 94 -6.03 0.94 14.35
CA LEU A 94 -4.93 0.04 14.02
C LEU A 94 -4.52 -0.78 15.26
N ALA A 95 -4.36 -0.14 16.42
CA ALA A 95 -4.02 -0.81 17.68
C ALA A 95 -5.11 -1.82 18.10
N GLU A 96 -6.38 -1.44 18.02
CA GLU A 96 -7.51 -2.35 18.29
C GLU A 96 -7.53 -3.56 17.35
N SER A 97 -7.28 -3.33 16.05
CA SER A 97 -7.22 -4.38 15.03
C SER A 97 -6.04 -5.33 15.26
N TYR A 98 -4.89 -4.80 15.68
CA TYR A 98 -3.72 -5.59 16.04
C TYR A 98 -3.98 -6.48 17.26
N VAL A 99 -4.54 -5.93 18.33
CA VAL A 99 -4.89 -6.70 19.53
C VAL A 99 -5.90 -7.80 19.18
N SER A 100 -6.90 -7.47 18.36
CA SER A 100 -7.90 -8.44 17.89
C SER A 100 -7.26 -9.58 17.07
N LEU A 101 -6.31 -9.26 16.18
CA LEU A 101 -5.55 -10.27 15.43
C LEU A 101 -4.72 -11.15 16.38
N PHE A 102 -4.01 -10.53 17.33
CA PHE A 102 -3.18 -11.21 18.32
C PHE A 102 -3.96 -12.19 19.19
N LEU A 103 -5.19 -11.83 19.61
CA LEU A 103 -6.06 -12.70 20.40
C LEU A 103 -6.61 -13.88 19.59
N ARG A 104 -6.83 -13.72 18.28
CA ARG A 104 -7.33 -14.77 17.39
C ARG A 104 -6.27 -15.84 17.05
N ILE A 105 -4.99 -15.53 17.18
CA ILE A 105 -3.91 -16.45 16.83
C ILE A 105 -3.65 -17.42 17.99
N PRO A 106 -3.65 -18.75 17.76
CA PRO A 106 -3.36 -19.74 18.79
C PRO A 106 -1.98 -19.51 19.43
N HIS A 107 -1.90 -19.62 20.76
CA HIS A 107 -0.67 -19.36 21.53
C HIS A 107 0.57 -20.06 20.93
N LYS A 108 0.46 -21.36 20.60
CA LYS A 108 1.55 -22.16 20.02
C LYS A 108 2.06 -21.69 18.64
N LYS A 109 1.37 -20.74 18.01
CA LYS A 109 1.68 -20.20 16.68
C LYS A 109 1.92 -18.69 16.68
N LYS A 110 1.76 -18.00 17.82
CA LYS A 110 1.91 -16.55 17.91
C LYS A 110 3.29 -16.09 17.48
N ASP A 111 4.35 -16.62 18.11
CA ASP A 111 5.72 -16.22 17.81
C ASP A 111 6.05 -16.43 16.34
N ALA A 112 5.74 -17.63 15.82
CA ALA A 112 5.96 -17.97 14.43
C ALA A 112 5.25 -17.00 13.49
N PHE A 113 3.98 -16.65 13.77
CA PHE A 113 3.20 -15.73 12.95
C PHE A 113 3.76 -14.30 12.99
N PHE A 114 3.93 -13.75 14.19
CA PHE A 114 4.36 -12.37 14.39
C PHE A 114 5.82 -12.12 14.02
N GLN A 115 6.63 -13.18 13.86
CA GLN A 115 7.99 -13.05 13.32
C GLN A 115 8.02 -12.60 11.85
N VAL A 116 7.00 -12.92 11.04
CA VAL A 116 7.00 -12.54 9.60
C VAL A 116 5.83 -11.63 9.21
N TYR A 117 4.80 -11.54 10.06
CA TYR A 117 3.62 -10.73 9.77
C TYR A 117 3.95 -9.24 9.52
N PRO A 118 4.86 -8.59 10.28
CA PRO A 118 5.24 -7.21 10.00
C PRO A 118 5.81 -7.01 8.60
N ASP A 119 6.64 -7.95 8.12
CA ASP A 119 7.17 -7.91 6.77
C ASP A 119 6.05 -8.08 5.73
N CYS A 120 5.10 -9.00 5.95
CA CYS A 120 3.95 -9.19 5.07
C CYS A 120 3.07 -7.93 4.99
N LEU A 121 2.81 -7.26 6.11
CA LEU A 121 2.03 -6.03 6.15
C LEU A 121 2.77 -4.88 5.43
N ALA A 122 4.07 -4.71 5.68
CA ALA A 122 4.88 -3.70 5.01
C ALA A 122 4.93 -3.90 3.49
N GLN A 123 5.11 -5.14 3.04
CA GLN A 123 5.04 -5.50 1.62
C GLN A 123 3.66 -5.18 1.01
N ALA A 124 2.57 -5.49 1.74
CA ALA A 124 1.21 -5.24 1.28
C ALA A 124 0.93 -3.73 1.15
N ILE A 125 1.35 -2.92 2.13
CA ILE A 125 1.19 -1.45 2.07
C ILE A 125 1.99 -0.89 0.89
N TYR A 126 3.26 -1.28 0.75
CA TYR A 126 4.09 -0.85 -0.38
C TYR A 126 3.46 -1.23 -1.74
N ALA A 127 2.95 -2.45 -1.85
CA ALA A 127 2.25 -2.91 -3.05
C ALA A 127 1.00 -2.08 -3.34
N ALA A 128 0.21 -1.76 -2.30
CA ALA A 128 -0.95 -0.90 -2.42
C ALA A 128 -0.58 0.51 -2.91
N PHE A 129 0.51 1.11 -2.42
CA PHE A 129 1.00 2.41 -2.93
C PHE A 129 1.42 2.33 -4.41
N GLN A 130 2.17 1.29 -4.79
CA GLN A 130 2.60 1.10 -6.16
C GLN A 130 1.45 0.85 -7.14
N GLU A 131 0.38 0.17 -6.71
CA GLU A 131 -0.84 0.00 -7.51
C GLU A 131 -1.71 1.26 -7.52
N SER A 132 -1.81 1.96 -6.39
CA SER A 132 -2.64 3.16 -6.27
C SER A 132 -2.08 4.29 -7.12
N PHE A 133 -0.76 4.48 -7.13
CA PHE A 133 -0.12 5.66 -7.71
C PHE A 133 1.01 5.32 -8.69
N PRO A 134 0.70 4.68 -9.84
CA PRO A 134 1.71 4.27 -10.80
C PRO A 134 2.48 5.46 -11.42
N GLU A 135 1.90 6.66 -11.47
CA GLU A 135 2.58 7.86 -11.99
C GLU A 135 3.54 8.49 -10.96
N SER A 136 3.32 8.20 -9.68
CA SER A 136 4.18 8.63 -8.57
C SER A 136 5.16 7.54 -8.11
N SER A 137 5.35 6.48 -8.89
CA SER A 137 6.19 5.33 -8.52
C SER A 137 7.65 5.71 -8.20
N TYR A 138 8.11 6.84 -8.70
CA TYR A 138 9.46 7.37 -8.44
C TYR A 138 9.66 7.82 -6.98
N LEU A 139 8.57 8.11 -6.24
CA LEU A 139 8.60 8.45 -4.82
C LEU A 139 8.77 7.20 -3.93
N PHE A 140 8.37 6.03 -4.41
CA PHE A 140 8.40 4.78 -3.64
C PHE A 140 9.74 4.04 -3.79
N ASN A 141 10.82 4.75 -3.50
CA ASN A 141 12.20 4.29 -3.63
C ASN A 141 12.62 3.39 -2.45
N ASN A 142 13.93 3.11 -2.32
CA ASN A 142 14.45 2.25 -1.26
C ASN A 142 14.33 2.89 0.14
N GLU A 143 14.48 4.21 0.24
CA GLU A 143 14.29 4.96 1.50
C GLU A 143 12.83 4.86 1.95
N PHE A 144 11.88 4.99 1.02
CA PHE A 144 10.46 4.79 1.31
C PHE A 144 10.18 3.40 1.89
N LYS A 145 10.78 2.34 1.33
CA LYS A 145 10.63 0.96 1.84
C LYS A 145 11.24 0.81 3.23
N GLU A 146 12.43 1.36 3.43
CA GLU A 146 13.17 1.31 4.70
C GLU A 146 12.36 2.01 5.80
N ASP A 147 11.90 3.23 5.57
CA ASP A 147 11.08 4.02 6.48
C ASP A 147 9.74 3.35 6.81
N LEU A 148 9.04 2.88 5.77
CA LEU A 148 7.75 2.21 5.92
C LEU A 148 7.90 0.95 6.76
N GLY A 149 8.83 0.06 6.39
CA GLY A 149 9.00 -1.17 7.15
C GLY A 149 9.53 -0.94 8.55
N ASN A 150 10.46 0.01 8.76
CA ASN A 150 10.90 0.40 10.10
C ASN A 150 9.71 0.83 10.99
N THR A 151 8.77 1.57 10.43
CA THR A 151 7.56 2.02 11.14
C THR A 151 6.65 0.84 11.49
N ILE A 152 6.33 0.00 10.51
CA ILE A 152 5.44 -1.16 10.71
C ILE A 152 6.04 -2.18 11.68
N PHE A 153 7.32 -2.50 11.56
CA PHE A 153 8.00 -3.40 12.50
C PHE A 153 8.03 -2.82 13.91
N LEU A 154 8.29 -1.52 14.05
CA LEU A 154 8.29 -0.88 15.36
C LEU A 154 6.90 -0.96 16.01
N TRP A 155 5.82 -0.70 15.28
CA TRP A 155 4.46 -0.82 15.79
C TRP A 155 4.11 -2.24 16.22
N LEU A 156 4.47 -3.24 15.43
CA LEU A 156 4.00 -4.61 15.63
C LEU A 156 4.91 -5.48 16.50
N SER A 157 6.19 -5.14 16.61
CA SER A 157 7.21 -5.93 17.33
C SER A 157 8.03 -5.14 18.34
N GLY A 158 7.92 -3.81 18.36
CA GLY A 158 8.72 -2.94 19.22
C GLY A 158 10.17 -2.77 18.77
N LEU A 159 10.59 -3.40 17.67
CA LEU A 159 11.97 -3.38 17.18
C LEU A 159 11.99 -3.03 15.69
N LYS A 160 13.06 -2.38 15.23
CA LYS A 160 13.33 -2.19 13.81
C LYS A 160 13.95 -3.46 13.21
N PRO A 161 13.65 -3.81 11.94
CA PRO A 161 14.31 -4.89 11.25
C PRO A 161 15.77 -4.54 10.94
N GLN A 162 16.53 -5.52 10.43
CA GLN A 162 17.84 -5.24 9.88
C GLN A 162 17.72 -4.32 8.65
N THR A 163 18.63 -3.36 8.53
CA THR A 163 18.65 -2.43 7.39
C THR A 163 18.72 -3.19 6.07
N GLY A 164 17.92 -2.78 5.09
CA GLY A 164 17.86 -3.46 3.80
C GLY A 164 17.07 -4.76 3.80
N PHE A 165 16.25 -5.04 4.84
CA PHE A 165 15.35 -6.20 4.88
C PHE A 165 14.46 -6.31 3.63
N TRP A 166 14.10 -5.18 3.00
CA TRP A 166 13.29 -5.13 1.79
C TRP A 166 14.00 -5.63 0.52
N THR A 167 15.32 -5.88 0.56
CA THR A 167 16.07 -6.41 -0.59
C THR A 167 15.64 -7.82 -0.97
N GLN A 168 15.10 -8.58 -0.02
CA GLN A 168 14.55 -9.92 -0.25
C GLN A 168 13.12 -9.90 -0.83
N TRP A 169 12.48 -8.74 -0.88
CA TRP A 169 11.11 -8.60 -1.37
C TRP A 169 11.01 -8.93 -2.87
N LYS A 170 10.21 -9.95 -3.21
CA LYS A 170 9.98 -10.37 -4.60
C LYS A 170 8.84 -9.59 -5.26
N LEU A 171 8.90 -8.26 -5.16
CA LEU A 171 7.85 -7.36 -5.67
C LEU A 171 8.19 -6.74 -7.03
N LYS A 172 9.24 -7.23 -7.71
CA LYS A 172 9.70 -6.68 -9.01
C LYS A 172 8.61 -6.76 -10.08
N GLU A 173 7.70 -7.70 -9.99
CA GLU A 173 6.57 -7.86 -10.90
C GLU A 173 5.62 -6.65 -10.87
N LEU A 174 5.53 -5.92 -9.75
CA LEU A 174 4.72 -4.69 -9.67
C LEU A 174 5.23 -3.58 -10.59
N CYS A 175 6.48 -3.66 -11.07
CA CYS A 175 7.00 -2.70 -12.05
C CYS A 175 6.49 -2.96 -13.47
N THR A 176 6.07 -4.19 -13.77
CA THR A 176 5.71 -4.64 -15.13
C THR A 176 4.26 -5.06 -15.28
N THR A 177 3.63 -5.50 -14.20
CA THR A 177 2.26 -6.01 -14.17
C THR A 177 1.55 -5.51 -12.92
N THR A 178 0.26 -5.21 -13.04
CA THR A 178 -0.60 -4.96 -11.87
C THR A 178 -0.76 -6.25 -11.05
N ILE A 179 -1.19 -6.14 -9.80
CA ILE A 179 -1.59 -7.29 -8.95
C ILE A 179 -2.64 -8.20 -9.63
N HIS A 180 -3.45 -7.66 -10.55
CA HIS A 180 -4.42 -8.41 -11.35
C HIS A 180 -3.86 -9.05 -12.63
N GLY A 181 -2.55 -8.92 -12.88
CA GLY A 181 -1.87 -9.49 -14.05
C GLY A 181 -1.90 -8.64 -15.34
N CYS A 182 -2.55 -7.48 -15.34
CA CYS A 182 -2.52 -6.56 -16.48
C CYS A 182 -1.13 -5.92 -16.65
N ARG A 183 -0.60 -5.86 -17.88
CA ARG A 183 0.70 -5.21 -18.14
C ARG A 183 0.62 -3.71 -17.87
N ARG A 184 1.57 -3.18 -17.09
CA ARG A 184 1.73 -1.74 -16.89
C ARG A 184 2.41 -1.11 -18.11
N ALA A 185 1.98 0.08 -18.50
CA ALA A 185 2.68 0.84 -19.53
C ALA A 185 4.13 1.12 -19.08
N PRO A 186 5.16 0.93 -19.93
CA PRO A 186 6.54 1.15 -19.52
C PRO A 186 6.73 2.57 -18.97
N LEU A 187 7.47 2.73 -17.87
CA LEU A 187 7.71 4.02 -17.21
C LEU A 187 8.24 5.11 -18.17
N LYS A 188 9.03 4.70 -19.17
CA LYS A 188 9.53 5.57 -20.25
C LYS A 188 8.41 6.13 -21.14
N SER A 189 7.35 5.35 -21.37
CA SER A 189 6.20 5.76 -22.19
C SER A 189 5.25 6.70 -21.45
N VAL A 190 5.21 6.63 -20.12
CA VAL A 190 4.42 7.54 -19.27
C VAL A 190 5.11 8.89 -19.15
N LYS A 191 6.42 8.93 -18.85
CA LYS A 191 7.21 10.17 -18.87
C LYS A 191 7.15 10.89 -20.23
N LYS A 192 7.27 10.15 -21.34
CA LYS A 192 7.17 10.73 -22.69
C LYS A 192 5.79 11.31 -22.99
N ARG A 193 4.72 10.66 -22.50
CA ARG A 193 3.35 11.17 -22.60
C ARG A 193 3.15 12.43 -21.78
N LEU A 194 3.61 12.46 -20.53
CA LEU A 194 3.52 13.62 -19.63
C LEU A 194 4.26 14.85 -20.21
N ILE A 195 5.47 14.66 -20.72
CA ILE A 195 6.24 15.71 -21.40
C ILE A 195 5.47 16.21 -22.63
N SER A 196 4.97 15.30 -23.46
CA SER A 196 4.21 15.68 -24.66
C SER A 196 2.87 16.37 -24.36
N SER A 197 2.26 16.10 -23.20
CA SER A 197 1.03 16.80 -22.76
C SER A 197 1.33 18.18 -22.19
N GLN A 198 2.43 18.33 -21.43
CA GLN A 198 2.88 19.65 -20.94
C GLN A 198 3.28 20.57 -22.11
N GLU A 199 3.95 20.05 -23.13
CA GLU A 199 4.31 20.80 -24.34
C GLU A 199 3.07 21.28 -25.12
N ARG A 200 2.00 20.47 -25.20
CA ARG A 200 0.75 20.88 -25.85
C ARG A 200 -0.01 21.94 -25.06
N ILE A 201 -0.01 21.85 -23.73
CA ILE A 201 -0.67 22.86 -22.88
C ILE A 201 0.08 24.19 -22.98
N ALA A 202 1.41 24.19 -22.95
CA ALA A 202 2.21 25.40 -23.15
C ALA A 202 1.95 26.06 -24.51
N ALA A 203 1.92 25.27 -25.59
CA ALA A 203 1.64 25.76 -26.94
C ALA A 203 0.22 26.32 -27.14
N THR A 204 -0.73 25.93 -26.29
CA THR A 204 -2.12 26.44 -26.35
C THR A 204 -2.28 27.76 -25.58
N ILE A 205 -1.45 28.00 -24.56
CA ILE A 205 -1.45 29.24 -23.77
C ILE A 205 -0.82 30.40 -24.56
N ASP A 206 0.20 30.13 -25.38
CA ASP A 206 0.85 31.13 -26.22
C ASP A 206 -0.05 31.69 -27.34
N PHE A 207 -1.18 31.06 -27.66
CA PHE A 207 -2.11 31.50 -28.71
C PHE A 207 -3.23 32.45 -28.24
N ASN A 208 -3.32 32.75 -26.94
CA ASN A 208 -4.38 33.58 -26.36
C ASN A 208 -3.88 34.94 -25.82
N MET A 209 -2.72 35.42 -26.30
CA MET A 209 -2.13 36.69 -25.90
C MET A 209 -1.91 37.61 -27.11
N GLU A 210 -2.95 37.83 -27.91
CA GLU A 210 -3.06 38.95 -28.87
C GLU A 210 -4.47 39.54 -28.85
#